data_AF-I0GYG1-F1
#
_entry.id   AF-I0GYG1-F1
#
_cell.length_a   1.000
_cell.length_b   1.000
_cell.length_c   1.000
_cell.angle_alpha   90.00
_cell.angle_beta   90.00
_cell.angle_gamma   90.00
#
_symmetry.space_group_name_H-M   'P 1'
#
loop_
_entity.id
_entity.type
_entity.pdbx_description
1 polymer ?
#
loop_
_entity_poly.entity_id
_entity_poly.type
_entity_poly.pdbx_seq_one_letter_code
_entity_poly.pdbx_strand_id
1 'polypeptide(L)'
;MSRASARAESTINQLLSGRLEPSPELLHDIAPILEMPLADLLVIAGLPAGSHAAPPDSYPAAREIGSLVAAASRLAPQQVQQLVEQAKSLSRPENDDRSPVP
;
A
#
# COMPACT_ATOMS: atom_id res chain seq x y z
N MET A 1 24.46 16.49 0.57
CA MET A 1 23.03 16.16 0.40
C MET A 1 22.84 15.53 -0.98
N SER A 2 22.83 14.20 -1.07
CA SER A 2 22.44 13.48 -2.29
C SER A 2 21.75 12.19 -1.85
N ARG A 3 20.42 12.19 -1.86
CA ARG A 3 19.57 11.08 -1.36
C ARG A 3 18.52 10.62 -2.38
N ALA A 4 18.59 11.05 -3.64
CA ALA A 4 17.58 10.68 -4.64
C ALA A 4 17.91 9.42 -5.46
N SER A 5 19.18 9.00 -5.59
CA SER A 5 19.55 7.61 -5.92
C SER A 5 21.07 7.52 -5.85
N ALA A 6 21.62 6.52 -5.15
CA ALA A 6 23.06 6.28 -5.10
C ALA A 6 23.58 5.56 -6.37
N ARG A 7 22.90 5.70 -7.51
CA ARG A 7 23.32 5.15 -8.81
C ARG A 7 23.78 6.29 -9.71
N ALA A 8 24.95 6.13 -10.34
CA ALA A 8 25.47 7.10 -11.30
C ALA A 8 24.51 7.25 -12.49
N GLU A 9 24.36 8.46 -13.04
CA GLU A 9 23.61 8.81 -14.26
C GLU A 9 23.86 7.82 -15.42
N SER A 10 25.07 7.29 -15.51
CA SER A 10 25.46 6.23 -16.45
C SER A 10 24.59 4.96 -16.35
N THR A 11 24.15 4.58 -15.15
CA THR A 11 23.28 3.42 -14.90
C THR A 11 21.88 3.64 -15.48
N ILE A 12 21.34 4.86 -15.29
CA ILE A 12 20.04 5.26 -15.83
C ILE A 12 20.11 5.28 -17.36
N ASN A 13 21.16 5.87 -17.93
CA ASN A 13 21.35 5.91 -19.37
C ASN A 13 21.54 4.51 -19.98
N GLN A 14 22.19 3.58 -19.27
CA GLN A 14 22.31 2.18 -19.70
C GLN A 14 20.97 1.44 -19.66
N LEU A 15 20.14 1.68 -18.64
CA LEU A 15 18.78 1.15 -18.56
C LEU A 15 17.90 1.68 -19.71
N LEU A 16 17.89 3.00 -19.92
CA LEU A 16 17.09 3.63 -20.99
C LEU A 16 17.53 3.23 -22.41
N SER A 17 18.81 2.87 -22.58
CA SER A 17 19.33 2.37 -23.85
C SER A 17 19.19 0.85 -24.04
N GLY A 18 18.52 0.15 -23.11
CA GLY A 18 18.32 -1.30 -23.16
C GLY A 18 19.61 -2.12 -22.97
N ARG A 19 20.68 -1.49 -22.47
CA ARG A 19 21.98 -2.13 -22.23
C ARG A 19 22.12 -2.73 -20.83
N LEU A 20 21.18 -2.42 -19.95
CA LEU A 20 21.08 -2.96 -18.61
C LEU A 20 19.69 -3.56 -18.44
N GLU A 21 19.62 -4.82 -18.04
CA GLU A 21 18.36 -5.49 -17.73
C GLU A 21 17.69 -4.83 -16.51
N PRO A 22 16.39 -4.49 -16.59
CA PRO A 22 15.67 -3.95 -15.46
C PRO A 22 15.56 -4.99 -14.34
N SER A 23 15.79 -4.56 -13.10
CA SER A 23 15.49 -5.33 -11.89
C SER A 23 14.48 -4.58 -11.01
N PRO A 24 13.71 -5.27 -10.16
CA PRO A 24 12.73 -4.61 -9.29
C PRO A 24 13.36 -3.55 -8.37
N GLU A 25 14.55 -3.81 -7.83
CA GLU A 25 15.28 -2.90 -6.97
C GLU A 25 15.74 -1.65 -7.74
N LEU A 26 16.20 -1.84 -8.98
CA LEU A 26 16.62 -0.74 -9.85
C LEU A 26 15.41 0.15 -10.25
N LEU A 27 14.27 -0.47 -10.55
CA LEU A 27 13.05 0.27 -10.91
C LEU A 27 12.44 0.99 -9.70
N HIS A 28 12.51 0.41 -8.50
CA HIS A 28 12.08 1.07 -7.26
C HIS A 28 12.81 2.40 -7.04
N ASP A 29 14.12 2.42 -7.28
CA ASP A 29 14.95 3.61 -7.11
C ASP A 29 14.76 4.66 -8.22
N ILE A 30 14.26 4.26 -9.39
CA ILE A 30 14.05 5.14 -10.55
C ILE A 30 12.62 5.67 -10.64
N ALA A 31 11.64 4.96 -10.07
CA ALA A 31 10.23 5.36 -10.06
C ALA A 31 9.99 6.82 -9.64
N PRO A 32 10.62 7.36 -8.57
CA PRO A 32 10.44 8.76 -8.19
C PRO A 32 11.03 9.75 -9.20
N ILE A 33 12.10 9.37 -9.90
CA ILE A 33 12.80 10.24 -10.86
C ILE A 33 11.99 10.38 -12.15
N LEU A 34 11.31 9.31 -12.56
CA LEU A 34 10.44 9.30 -13.73
C LEU A 34 9.01 9.77 -13.41
N GLU A 35 8.74 10.14 -12.15
CA GLU A 35 7.41 10.48 -11.65
C GLU A 35 6.34 9.43 -12.01
N MET A 36 6.75 8.15 -12.03
CA MET A 36 5.90 7.04 -12.44
C MET A 36 5.73 6.05 -11.30
N PRO A 37 4.52 5.48 -11.09
CA PRO A 37 4.33 4.41 -10.13
C PRO A 37 5.24 3.21 -10.41
N LEU A 38 5.86 2.64 -9.37
CA LEU A 38 6.71 1.46 -9.50
C LEU A 38 5.97 0.26 -10.14
N ALA A 39 4.68 0.10 -9.82
CA ALA A 39 3.86 -0.95 -10.40
C ALA A 39 3.80 -0.85 -11.93
N ASP A 40 3.62 0.36 -12.46
CA ASP A 40 3.57 0.61 -13.90
C ASP A 40 4.92 0.33 -14.55
N LEU A 41 6.03 0.75 -13.92
CA LEU A 41 7.37 0.46 -14.41
C LEU A 41 7.69 -1.03 -14.45
N LEU A 42 7.28 -1.80 -13.44
CA LEU A 42 7.45 -3.25 -13.43
C LEU A 42 6.66 -3.93 -14.56
N VAL A 43 5.43 -3.48 -14.81
CA VAL A 43 4.59 -3.96 -15.93
C VAL A 43 5.24 -3.63 -17.28
N ILE A 44 5.68 -2.38 -17.48
CA ILE A 44 6.34 -1.95 -18.72
C ILE A 44 7.62 -2.76 -18.98
N ALA A 45 8.37 -3.06 -17.93
CA ALA A 45 9.58 -3.87 -17.98
C ALA A 45 9.32 -5.38 -18.17
N GLY A 46 8.07 -5.83 -18.22
CA GLY A 46 7.72 -7.26 -18.29
C GLY A 46 8.15 -8.05 -17.07
N LEU A 47 8.49 -7.38 -15.97
CA LEU A 47 8.80 -8.01 -14.70
C LEU A 47 7.49 -8.38 -14.02
N PRO A 48 7.51 -9.39 -13.13
CA PRO A 48 6.43 -9.52 -12.17
C PRO A 48 6.41 -8.22 -11.38
N ALA A 49 5.49 -7.33 -11.76
CA ALA A 49 4.98 -6.33 -10.87
C ALA A 49 4.44 -7.15 -9.72
N GLY A 50 5.28 -7.32 -8.69
CA GLY A 50 4.87 -7.96 -7.47
C GLY A 50 3.54 -7.32 -7.19
N SER A 51 2.48 -8.13 -7.33
CA SER A 51 1.16 -7.73 -6.89
C SER A 51 1.45 -7.01 -5.59
N HIS A 52 1.08 -5.73 -5.46
CA HIS A 52 0.81 -5.29 -4.11
C HIS A 52 -0.24 -6.29 -3.69
N ALA A 53 0.22 -7.31 -2.96
CA ALA A 53 -0.45 -8.59 -2.96
C ALA A 53 -1.88 -8.24 -2.61
N ALA A 54 -2.84 -8.52 -3.50
CA ALA A 54 -4.04 -9.10 -2.94
C ALA A 54 -3.45 -10.24 -2.08
N PRO A 55 -3.50 -10.11 -0.75
CA PRO A 55 -2.80 -11.05 0.11
C PRO A 55 -3.24 -12.45 -0.30
N PRO A 56 -2.36 -13.45 -0.16
CA PRO A 56 -2.75 -14.83 -0.38
C PRO A 56 -4.00 -15.05 0.47
N ASP A 57 -5.12 -15.29 -0.22
CA ASP A 57 -6.48 -15.07 0.26
C ASP A 57 -6.83 -13.59 0.42
N SER A 58 -7.78 -13.11 -0.41
CA SER A 58 -8.55 -11.90 -0.11
C SER A 58 -8.86 -11.94 1.38
N TYR A 59 -8.27 -11.04 2.19
CA TYR A 59 -8.66 -10.94 3.60
C TYR A 59 -10.18 -10.99 3.61
N PRO A 60 -10.82 -11.89 4.37
CA PRO A 60 -12.28 -12.02 4.32
C PRO A 60 -12.99 -10.69 4.58
N ALA A 61 -12.29 -9.72 5.19
CA ALA A 61 -12.72 -8.37 5.46
C ALA A 61 -12.28 -7.32 4.40
N ALA A 62 -11.51 -7.65 3.37
CA ALA A 62 -10.98 -6.68 2.39
C ALA A 62 -12.11 -5.98 1.63
N ARG A 63 -13.17 -6.72 1.29
CA ARG A 63 -14.35 -6.18 0.61
C ARG A 63 -15.14 -5.25 1.52
N GLU A 64 -15.24 -5.59 2.79
CA GLU A 64 -15.91 -4.85 3.85
C GLU A 64 -15.14 -3.57 4.18
N ILE A 65 -13.82 -3.64 4.28
CA ILE A 65 -12.91 -2.49 4.45
C ILE A 65 -13.00 -1.57 3.23
N GLY A 66 -12.94 -2.10 2.01
CA GLY A 66 -13.07 -1.31 0.79
C GLY A 66 -14.43 -0.59 0.71
N SER A 67 -15.50 -1.28 1.09
CA SER A 67 -16.85 -0.68 1.17
C SER A 67 -16.92 0.42 2.23
N LEU A 68 -16.29 0.21 3.39
CA LEU A 68 -16.21 1.20 4.47
C LEU A 68 -15.42 2.44 4.03
N VAL A 69 -14.28 2.27 3.36
CA VAL A 69 -13.48 3.39 2.82
C VAL A 69 -14.27 4.16 1.76
N ALA A 70 -14.94 3.47 0.84
CA ALA A 70 -15.77 4.10 -0.18
C ALA A 70 -16.92 4.92 0.44
N ALA A 71 -17.60 4.39 1.47
CA ALA A 71 -18.64 5.10 2.19
C ALA A 71 -18.09 6.31 2.97
N ALA A 72 -16.99 6.13 3.70
CA ALA A 72 -16.37 7.17 4.51
C ALA A 72 -15.78 8.33 3.68
N SER A 73 -15.34 8.05 2.44
CA SER A 73 -14.77 9.07 1.54
C SER A 73 -15.74 10.21 1.20
N ARG A 74 -17.05 10.02 1.39
CA ARG A 74 -18.10 11.01 1.10
C ARG A 74 -18.53 11.80 2.34
N LEU A 75 -17.95 11.52 3.50
CA LEU A 75 -18.32 12.14 4.77
C LEU A 75 -17.53 13.44 5.01
N ALA A 76 -18.16 14.38 5.70
CA ALA A 76 -17.47 15.55 6.23
C ALA A 76 -16.51 15.14 7.37
N PRO A 77 -15.45 15.93 7.65
CA PRO A 77 -14.45 15.58 8.66
C PRO A 77 -15.03 15.24 10.05
N GLN A 78 -16.06 15.98 10.47
CA GLN A 78 -16.74 15.76 11.76
C GLN A 78 -17.48 14.41 11.79
N GLN A 79 -18.02 13.97 10.66
CA GLN A 79 -18.74 12.70 10.53
C GLN A 79 -17.75 11.53 10.49
N VAL A 80 -16.57 11.70 9.87
CA VAL A 80 -15.48 10.71 9.96
C VAL A 80 -15.03 10.54 11.41
N GLN A 81 -14.90 11.64 12.16
CA GLN A 81 -14.52 11.57 13.57
C GLN A 81 -15.58 10.84 14.41
N GLN A 82 -16.86 11.09 14.17
CA GLN A 82 -17.96 10.34 14.81
C GLN A 82 -17.92 8.84 14.48
N LEU A 83 -17.67 8.48 13.21
CA LEU A 83 -17.53 7.09 12.77
C LEU A 83 -16.39 6.37 13.50
N VAL A 84 -15.24 7.05 13.67
CA VAL A 84 -14.09 6.50 14.40
C VAL A 84 -14.41 6.28 15.88
N GLU A 85 -15.08 7.23 16.54
CA GLU A 85 -15.47 7.07 17.95
C GLU A 85 -16.48 5.92 18.15
N GLN A 86 -17.41 5.74 17.21
CA GLN A 86 -18.32 4.59 17.22
C GLN A 86 -17.58 3.26 17.00
N ALA A 87 -16.63 3.20 16.06
CA ALA A 87 -15.84 1.98 15.86
C ALA A 87 -15.00 1.60 17.10
N LYS A 88 -14.47 2.60 17.81
CA LYS A 88 -13.74 2.40 19.07
C LYS A 88 -14.64 1.86 20.19
N SER A 89 -15.89 2.31 20.29
CA SER A 89 -16.83 1.81 21.31
C SER A 89 -17.22 0.35 21.07
N LEU A 90 -17.27 -0.07 19.80
CA LEU A 90 -17.52 -1.47 19.40
C LEU A 90 -16.32 -2.39 19.63
N SER A 91 -15.10 -1.85 19.64
CA SER A 91 -13.85 -2.63 19.81
C SER A 91 -13.46 -2.85 21.27
N ARG A 92 -14.27 -2.38 22.23
CA ARG A 92 -14.03 -2.63 23.66
C ARG A 92 -14.37 -4.09 23.95
N PRO A 93 -13.42 -4.94 24.39
CA PRO A 93 -13.74 -6.29 24.78
C PRO A 93 -14.77 -6.23 25.92
N GLU A 94 -15.88 -6.92 25.72
CA GLU A 94 -16.82 -7.26 26.77
C GLU A 94 -16.00 -7.99 27.85
N ASN A 95 -15.76 -7.34 28.97
CA ASN A 95 -15.08 -7.95 30.10
C ASN A 95 -15.96 -9.13 30.54
N ASP A 96 -15.42 -10.31 30.30
CA ASP A 96 -15.84 -11.63 30.77
C ASP A 96 -16.52 -11.54 32.15
N ASP A 97 -17.85 -11.39 32.17
CA ASP A 97 -18.69 -11.60 33.34
C ASP A 97 -18.83 -13.12 33.57
N ARG A 98 -17.68 -13.80 33.71
CA ARG A 98 -17.62 -15.11 34.34
C ARG A 98 -17.55 -14.88 35.84
N SER A 99 -18.72 -14.67 36.44
CA SER A 99 -18.91 -14.99 37.85
C SER A 99 -18.40 -16.43 38.08
N PRO A 100 -17.53 -16.68 39.08
CA PRO A 100 -17.22 -18.04 39.47
C PRO A 100 -18.49 -18.65 40.07
N VAL A 101 -19.02 -19.69 39.43
CA VAL A 101 -20.10 -20.51 39.99
C VAL A 101 -19.52 -21.26 41.21
N PRO A 102 -20.18 -21.23 42.38
CA PRO A 102 -19.68 -21.83 43.61
C PRO A 102 -19.53 -23.35 43.56
#